data_AF-A0A7S1Z8L3-F1
#
_entry.id   AF-A0A7S1Z8L3-F1
#
_cell.length_a   1.000
_cell.length_b   1.000
_cell.length_c   1.000
_cell.angle_alpha   90.00
_cell.angle_beta   90.00
_cell.angle_gamma   90.00
#
_symmetry.space_group_name_H-M   'P 1'
#
loop_
_entity.id
_entity.type
_entity.pdbx_description
1 polymer ?
#
loop_
_entity_poly.entity_id
_entity_poly.type
_entity_poly.pdbx_seq_one_letter_code
_entity_poly.pdbx_strand_id
1 'polypeptide(L)'
;MVDFYDGLVYLAMARKSNDIKWKLEAGRALSKLELFVKTGKDNCEHKLLLLQAETNSLMEENDDAFSYYESAIIVAGKNGYIHEQAIANERAGDFSLQKGDPRASGYYGNANILYLQWGAQ
;
A
#
# COMPACT_ATOMS: atom_id res chain seq x y z
N MET A 1 -17.45 -3.79 -0.98
CA MET A 1 -16.03 -3.86 -1.40
C MET A 1 -15.55 -2.42 -1.57
N VAL A 2 -15.48 -1.66 -0.48
CA VAL A 2 -15.16 -0.21 -0.46
C VAL A 2 -13.98 0.08 0.48
N ASP A 3 -13.63 -0.86 1.36
CA ASP A 3 -12.80 -0.58 2.53
C ASP A 3 -11.29 -0.40 2.25
N PHE A 4 -10.75 -0.84 1.10
CA PHE A 4 -9.31 -0.72 0.80
C PHE A 4 -8.90 0.71 0.44
N TYR A 5 -9.60 1.32 -0.52
CA TYR A 5 -9.32 2.70 -0.92
C TYR A 5 -9.67 3.68 0.19
N ASP A 6 -10.73 3.41 0.96
CA ASP A 6 -11.05 4.16 2.18
C ASP A 6 -9.89 4.11 3.18
N GLY A 7 -9.27 2.95 3.41
CA GLY A 7 -8.09 2.81 4.26
C GLY A 7 -6.92 3.69 3.80
N LEU A 8 -6.66 3.72 2.50
CA LEU A 8 -5.64 4.56 1.86
C LEU A 8 -5.94 6.06 2.06
N VAL A 9 -7.20 6.46 1.91
CA VAL A 9 -7.65 7.84 2.16
C VAL A 9 -7.52 8.21 3.64
N TYR A 10 -7.90 7.33 4.55
CA TYR A 10 -7.76 7.56 6.00
C TYR A 10 -6.30 7.73 6.40
N LEU A 11 -5.39 6.93 5.85
CA LEU A 11 -3.95 7.05 6.10
C LEU A 11 -3.38 8.36 5.52
N ALA A 12 -3.82 8.76 4.32
CA ALA A 12 -3.44 10.05 3.73
C ALA A 12 -3.96 11.23 4.57
N MET A 13 -5.20 11.17 5.06
CA MET A 13 -5.79 12.19 5.92
C MET A 13 -5.09 12.24 7.29
N ALA A 14 -4.76 11.08 7.87
CA ALA A 14 -3.99 10.99 9.11
C ALA A 14 -2.61 11.65 8.96
N ARG A 15 -1.93 11.46 7.81
CA ARG A 15 -0.65 12.11 7.49
C ARG A 15 -0.77 13.64 7.45
N LYS A 16 -1.87 14.15 6.89
CA LYS A 16 -2.07 15.59 6.67
C LYS A 16 -2.57 16.34 7.90
N SER A 17 -3.53 15.77 8.65
CA SER A 17 -4.18 16.46 9.78
C SER A 17 -3.69 16.01 11.15
N ASN A 18 -2.92 14.92 11.23
CA ASN A 18 -2.51 14.23 12.46
C ASN A 18 -3.66 13.94 13.45
N ASP A 19 -4.89 13.83 12.94
CA ASP A 19 -6.08 13.59 13.74
C ASP A 19 -6.19 12.10 14.07
N ILE A 20 -6.39 11.80 15.36
CA ILE A 20 -6.54 10.44 15.90
C ILE A 20 -7.74 9.74 15.26
N LYS A 21 -8.79 10.48 14.87
CA LYS A 21 -9.97 9.92 14.20
C LYS A 21 -9.58 9.11 12.96
N TRP A 22 -8.71 9.65 12.11
CA TRP A 22 -8.33 8.98 10.86
C TRP A 22 -7.44 7.77 11.09
N LYS A 23 -6.58 7.81 12.12
CA LYS A 23 -5.80 6.64 12.56
C LYS A 23 -6.72 5.51 13.03
N LEU A 24 -7.79 5.85 13.75
CA LEU A 24 -8.78 4.87 14.21
C LEU A 24 -9.58 4.25 13.05
N GLU A 25 -10.03 5.06 12.09
CA GLU A 25 -10.75 4.53 10.91
C GLU A 25 -9.84 3.69 10.01
N ALA A 26 -8.56 4.07 9.85
CA ALA A 26 -7.56 3.25 9.16
C ALA A 26 -7.37 1.90 9.86
N GLY A 27 -7.28 1.88 11.19
CA GLY A 27 -7.20 0.65 11.98
C GLY A 27 -8.42 -0.27 11.80
N ARG A 28 -9.62 0.30 11.70
CA ARG A 28 -10.85 -0.48 11.40
C ARG A 28 -10.84 -1.07 10.00
N ALA A 29 -10.36 -0.32 9.00
CA ALA A 29 -10.20 -0.82 7.63
C ALA A 29 -9.21 -1.99 7.58
N LEU A 30 -8.09 -1.88 8.31
CA LEU A 30 -7.11 -2.95 8.47
C LEU A 30 -7.72 -4.21 9.10
N SER A 31 -8.37 -4.11 10.26
CA SER A 31 -8.97 -5.28 10.92
C SER A 31 -10.02 -5.99 10.05
N LYS A 32 -10.79 -5.25 9.25
CA LYS A 32 -11.71 -5.84 8.27
C LYS A 32 -10.98 -6.61 7.17
N LEU A 33 -9.89 -6.05 6.64
CA LEU A 33 -9.08 -6.72 5.61
C LEU A 33 -8.38 -7.96 6.17
N GLU A 34 -7.87 -7.90 7.40
CA GLU A 34 -7.32 -9.08 8.10
C GLU A 34 -8.36 -10.21 8.23
N LEU A 35 -9.60 -9.87 8.59
CA LEU A 35 -10.69 -10.85 8.65
C LEU A 35 -10.98 -11.44 7.26
N PHE A 36 -10.93 -10.63 6.20
CA PHE A 36 -11.12 -11.13 4.84
C PHE A 36 -9.99 -12.06 4.36
N VAL A 37 -8.74 -11.75 4.70
CA VAL A 37 -7.61 -12.63 4.41
C VAL A 37 -7.76 -13.95 5.20
N LYS A 38 -8.09 -13.88 6.50
CA LYS A 38 -8.31 -15.07 7.34
C LYS A 38 -9.48 -15.95 6.88
N THR A 39 -10.50 -15.36 6.25
CA THR A 39 -11.65 -16.10 5.71
C THR A 39 -11.39 -16.68 4.31
N GLY A 40 -10.16 -16.61 3.80
CA GLY A 40 -9.74 -17.28 2.58
C GLY A 40 -10.08 -16.53 1.30
N LYS A 41 -10.28 -15.21 1.37
CA LYS A 41 -10.33 -14.39 0.16
C LYS A 41 -8.91 -14.06 -0.26
N ASP A 42 -8.31 -14.94 -1.07
CA ASP A 42 -6.96 -14.80 -1.65
C ASP A 42 -6.73 -13.43 -2.35
N ASN A 43 -7.82 -12.78 -2.77
CA ASN A 43 -7.78 -11.51 -3.49
C ASN A 43 -7.49 -10.28 -2.60
N CYS A 44 -7.35 -10.42 -1.28
CA CYS A 44 -7.18 -9.29 -0.36
C CYS A 44 -5.80 -9.18 0.28
N GLU A 45 -4.91 -10.16 0.12
CA GLU A 45 -3.63 -10.21 0.84
C GLU A 45 -2.71 -9.03 0.49
N HIS A 46 -2.51 -8.75 -0.81
CA HIS A 46 -1.72 -7.59 -1.25
C HIS A 46 -2.27 -6.24 -0.76
N LYS A 47 -3.60 -6.14 -0.60
CA LYS A 47 -4.29 -4.94 -0.08
C LYS A 47 -4.02 -4.73 1.40
N LEU A 48 -4.01 -5.82 2.17
CA LEU A 48 -3.65 -5.80 3.58
C LEU A 48 -2.19 -5.38 3.76
N LEU A 49 -1.28 -6.02 3.02
CA LEU A 49 0.16 -5.73 3.08
C LEU A 49 0.44 -4.26 2.76
N LEU A 50 -0.22 -3.68 1.77
CA LEU A 50 -0.03 -2.28 1.41
C LEU A 50 -0.50 -1.32 2.52
N LEU A 51 -1.65 -1.58 3.16
CA LEU A 51 -2.12 -0.75 4.28
C LEU A 51 -1.23 -0.89 5.52
N GLN A 52 -0.64 -2.07 5.75
CA GLN A 52 0.33 -2.27 6.82
C GLN A 52 1.61 -1.46 6.55
N ALA A 53 2.10 -1.46 5.30
CA ALA A 53 3.24 -0.65 4.89
C ALA A 53 3.01 0.85 5.13
N GLU A 54 1.84 1.36 4.75
CA GLU A 54 1.46 2.76 4.96
C GLU A 54 1.30 3.13 6.44
N THR A 55 0.76 2.22 7.24
CA THR A 55 0.62 2.41 8.69
C THR A 55 1.98 2.48 9.36
N ASN A 56 2.90 1.57 9.03
CA ASN A 56 4.26 1.57 9.58
C ASN A 56 5.07 2.77 9.09
N SER A 57 4.84 3.21 7.84
CA SER A 57 5.40 4.46 7.32
C SER A 57 4.97 5.68 8.15
N LEU A 58 3.72 5.72 8.64
CA LEU A 58 3.24 6.78 9.53
C LEU A 58 3.77 6.67 10.97
N MET A 59 4.14 5.47 11.42
CA MET A 59 4.70 5.23 12.75
C MET A 59 6.23 5.36 12.79
N GLU A 60 6.87 5.69 11.64
CA GLU A 60 8.34 5.76 11.47
C GLU A 60 9.08 4.43 11.65
N GLU A 61 8.36 3.30 11.60
CA GLU A 61 8.90 1.93 11.63
C GLU A 61 9.38 1.53 10.23
N ASN A 62 10.56 2.04 9.86
CA ASN A 62 10.98 2.11 8.46
C ASN A 62 11.34 0.75 7.84
N ASP A 63 12.02 -0.12 8.58
CA ASP A 63 12.47 -1.42 8.08
C ASP A 63 11.27 -2.33 7.78
N ASP A 64 10.28 -2.33 8.68
CA ASP A 64 9.05 -3.08 8.50
C ASP A 64 8.23 -2.52 7.33
N ALA A 65 8.14 -1.19 7.20
CA ALA A 65 7.41 -0.56 6.09
C ALA A 65 7.95 -1.00 4.71
N PHE A 66 9.28 -1.02 4.52
CA PHE A 66 9.88 -1.49 3.26
C PHE A 66 9.54 -2.95 2.96
N SER A 67 9.65 -3.83 3.95
CA SER A 67 9.34 -5.25 3.81
C SER A 67 7.87 -5.48 3.39
N TYR A 68 6.95 -4.72 3.99
CA TYR A 68 5.53 -4.78 3.63
C TYR A 68 5.26 -4.25 2.22
N TYR A 69 5.92 -3.17 1.78
CA TYR A 69 5.80 -2.67 0.41
C TYR A 69 6.28 -3.70 -0.62
N GLU A 70 7.47 -4.28 -0.43
CA GLU A 70 8.01 -5.30 -1.32
C GLU A 70 7.10 -6.54 -1.38
N SER A 71 6.59 -6.97 -0.22
CA SER A 71 5.64 -8.09 -0.13
C SER A 71 4.34 -7.79 -0.87
N ALA A 72 3.79 -6.59 -0.72
CA ALA A 72 2.58 -6.17 -1.43
C ALA A 72 2.76 -6.19 -2.96
N ILE A 73 3.90 -5.69 -3.45
CA ILE A 73 4.26 -5.70 -4.88
C ILE A 73 4.36 -7.13 -5.41
N ILE A 74 5.04 -8.02 -4.68
CA ILE A 74 5.24 -9.42 -5.09
C ILE A 74 3.90 -10.16 -5.14
N VAL A 75 3.06 -10.04 -4.10
CA VAL A 75 1.78 -10.74 -4.04
C VAL A 75 0.81 -10.21 -5.09
N ALA A 76 0.74 -8.88 -5.28
CA ALA A 76 -0.07 -8.28 -6.33
C ALA A 76 0.33 -8.80 -7.73
N GLY A 77 1.63 -8.82 -8.02
CA GLY A 77 2.16 -9.32 -9.29
C GLY A 77 1.91 -10.81 -9.52
N LYS A 78 2.12 -11.65 -8.49
CA LYS A 78 1.84 -13.10 -8.57
C LYS A 78 0.39 -13.41 -8.90
N ASN A 79 -0.53 -12.60 -8.39
CA ASN A 79 -1.96 -12.78 -8.59
C ASN A 79 -2.51 -12.01 -9.81
N GLY A 80 -1.66 -11.31 -10.57
CA GLY A 80 -2.05 -10.58 -11.78
C GLY A 80 -2.79 -9.27 -11.53
N TYR A 81 -2.73 -8.72 -10.32
CA TYR A 81 -3.35 -7.42 -9.97
C TYR A 81 -2.44 -6.26 -10.41
N ILE A 82 -2.42 -5.98 -11.71
CA ILE A 82 -1.50 -5.02 -12.32
C ILE A 82 -1.69 -3.60 -11.73
N HIS A 83 -2.92 -3.17 -11.46
CA HIS A 83 -3.19 -1.81 -10.96
C HIS A 83 -2.75 -1.69 -9.51
N GLU A 84 -3.10 -2.66 -8.68
CA GLU A 84 -2.67 -2.68 -7.30
C GLU A 84 -1.16 -2.85 -7.16
N GLN A 85 -0.52 -3.59 -8.06
CA GLN A 85 0.94 -3.68 -8.14
C GLN A 85 1.56 -2.32 -8.52
N ALA A 86 0.96 -1.59 -9.47
CA ALA A 86 1.41 -0.26 -9.86
C ALA A 86 1.29 0.73 -8.70
N ILE A 87 0.15 0.76 -8.02
CA ILE A 87 -0.09 1.59 -6.83
C ILE A 87 0.92 1.24 -5.73
N ALA A 88 1.16 -0.04 -5.47
CA ALA A 88 2.13 -0.45 -4.45
C ALA A 88 3.56 0.02 -4.78
N ASN A 89 3.95 -0.01 -6.06
CA ASN A 89 5.23 0.55 -6.51
C ASN A 89 5.27 2.07 -6.34
N GLU A 90 4.22 2.80 -6.70
CA GLU A 90 4.16 4.26 -6.55
C GLU A 90 4.32 4.67 -5.08
N ARG A 91 3.59 4.01 -4.17
CA ARG A 91 3.67 4.27 -2.73
C ARG A 91 5.03 3.89 -2.12
N ALA A 92 5.62 2.77 -2.57
CA ALA A 92 6.98 2.39 -2.20
C ALA A 92 8.02 3.43 -2.68
N GLY A 93 7.82 3.97 -3.88
CA GLY A 93 8.62 5.05 -4.45
C GLY A 93 8.55 6.33 -3.61
N ASP A 94 7.35 6.76 -3.25
CA ASP A 94 7.11 7.93 -2.40
C ASP A 94 7.77 7.78 -1.02
N PHE A 95 7.63 6.60 -0.41
CA PHE A 95 8.25 6.30 0.87
C PHE A 95 9.77 6.28 0.78
N SER A 96 10.32 5.62 -0.24
CA SER A 96 11.76 5.58 -0.52
C SER A 96 12.33 6.99 -0.71
N LEU A 97 11.63 7.83 -1.48
CA LEU A 97 12.04 9.21 -1.72
C LEU A 97 12.07 10.04 -0.43
N GLN A 98 11.04 9.90 0.42
CA GLN A 98 10.99 10.58 1.72
C GLN A 98 12.14 10.16 2.65
N LYS A 99 12.63 8.92 2.53
CA LYS A 99 13.77 8.39 3.31
C LYS A 99 15.13 8.64 2.66
N GLY A 100 15.18 9.24 1.47
CA GLY A 100 16.41 9.46 0.72
C GLY A 100 17.01 8.17 0.14
N ASP A 101 16.20 7.13 -0.05
CA ASP A 101 16.62 5.85 -0.62
C ASP A 101 16.69 5.93 -2.16
N PRO A 102 17.85 5.64 -2.78
CA PRO A 102 18.02 5.71 -4.24
C PRO A 102 17.13 4.73 -5.02
N ARG A 103 16.59 3.69 -4.37
CA ARG A 103 15.66 2.71 -4.98
C ARG A 103 14.33 3.33 -5.41
N ALA A 104 14.01 4.55 -4.95
CA ALA A 104 12.79 5.28 -5.34
C ALA A 104 12.58 5.34 -6.87
N SER A 105 13.64 5.60 -7.63
CA SER A 105 13.58 5.69 -9.10
C SER A 105 13.14 4.38 -9.77
N GLY A 106 13.60 3.24 -9.24
CA GLY A 106 13.23 1.92 -9.74
C GLY A 106 11.75 1.62 -9.51
N TYR A 107 11.23 1.98 -8.34
CA TYR A 107 9.81 1.82 -8.02
C TYR A 107 8.91 2.64 -8.97
N TYR A 108 9.22 3.91 -9.19
CA TYR A 108 8.44 4.73 -10.14
C TYR A 108 8.53 4.21 -11.59
N GLY A 109 9.71 3.72 -12.01
CA GLY A 109 9.88 3.10 -13.31
C GLY A 109 8.97 1.88 -13.50
N ASN A 110 8.92 1.00 -12.48
CA ASN A 110 8.04 -0.16 -12.47
C ASN A 110 6.56 0.23 -12.48
N ALA A 111 6.15 1.20 -11.66
CA ALA A 111 4.78 1.69 -11.62
C ALA A 111 4.33 2.20 -13.01
N ASN A 112 5.18 2.98 -13.67
CA ASN A 112 4.90 3.50 -15.01
C ASN A 112 4.71 2.37 -16.04
N ILE A 113 5.60 1.37 -16.05
CA ILE A 113 5.47 0.21 -16.94
C ILE A 113 4.15 -0.53 -16.69
N LEU A 114 3.77 -0.74 -15.43
CA LEU A 114 2.54 -1.43 -15.07
C LEU A 114 1.28 -0.64 -15.47
N TYR A 115 1.27 0.68 -15.30
CA TYR A 115 0.17 1.54 -15.77
C TYR A 115 0.06 1.53 -17.30
N LEU A 116 1.18 1.55 -18.03
CA LEU A 116 1.19 1.41 -19.49
C LEU A 116 0.66 0.04 -19.93
N GLN A 117 1.04 -1.04 -19.24
CA GLN A 117 0.54 -2.40 -19.51
C GLN A 117 -0.95 -2.54 -19.25
N TRP A 118 -1.49 -1.82 -18.27
CA TRP A 118 -2.93 -1.76 -18.06
C TRP A 118 -3.68 -1.07 -19.22
N GLY A 119 -3.05 -0.09 -19.87
CA GLY A 119 -3.71 0.75 -20.86
C GLY A 119 -4.39 1.97 -20.23
N ALA A 120 -3.91 2.43 -19.07
CA ALA A 120 -4.21 3.77 -18.57
C ALA A 120 -3.45 4.80 -19.43
N GLN A 121 -4.00 5.10 -20.61
CA GLN A 121 -3.58 6.16 -21.51
C GLN A 121 -4.61 7.29 -21.54
#